data_AF-A0A645DHB3-F1
#
_entry.id   AF-A0A645DHB3-F1
#
_cell.length_a   1.000
_cell.length_b   1.000
_cell.length_c   1.000
_cell.angle_alpha   90.00
_cell.angle_beta   90.00
_cell.angle_gamma   90.00
#
_symmetry.space_group_name_H-M   'P 1'
#
loop_
_entity.id
_entity.type
_entity.pdbx_description
1 polymer ?
#
loop_
_entity_poly.entity_id
_entity_poly.type
_entity_poly.pdbx_seq_one_letter_code
_entity_poly.pdbx_strand_id
1 'polypeptide(L)'
;MLHTDLTAFKARLTGGTAAGEALHDLEQSRRETMERSAAAGQLDRERRTLDQRELEILARYRQNLLGGDIGDKDALDAVRGWFATEVEARKAAAQTAGRCFDNAFRYLEETFGDSQELVIFVTEITAGYDTSWFVEHFGCDAYFRHNRELLFDDSRRRIREEIAAERAGK
;
A
#
# COMPACT_ATOMS: atom_id res chain seq x y z
N MET A 1 -8.84 -7.51 -5.67
CA MET A 1 -7.98 -6.33 -5.91
C MET A 1 -7.86 -6.16 -7.40
N LEU A 2 -8.09 -4.96 -7.92
CA LEU A 2 -8.38 -4.56 -9.31
C LEU A 2 -7.80 -5.47 -10.42
N HIS A 3 -6.55 -5.91 -10.30
CA HIS A 3 -5.92 -6.87 -11.21
C HIS A 3 -6.74 -8.16 -11.44
N THR A 4 -7.32 -8.75 -10.38
CA THR A 4 -8.17 -9.93 -10.47
C THR A 4 -9.41 -9.66 -11.32
N ASP A 5 -10.04 -8.50 -11.13
CA ASP A 5 -11.22 -8.08 -11.89
C ASP A 5 -10.85 -7.88 -13.36
N LEU A 6 -9.70 -7.27 -13.65
CA LEU A 6 -9.21 -7.09 -15.03
C LEU A 6 -8.81 -8.42 -15.68
N THR A 7 -8.39 -9.41 -14.89
CA THR A 7 -8.15 -10.78 -15.39
C THR A 7 -9.47 -11.45 -15.76
N ALA A 8 -10.51 -11.29 -14.93
CA ALA A 8 -11.86 -11.78 -15.23
C ALA A 8 -12.50 -11.04 -16.42
N PHE A 9 -12.26 -9.73 -16.55
CA PHE A 9 -12.67 -8.93 -17.69
C PHE A 9 -12.11 -9.49 -19.00
N LYS A 10 -10.79 -9.76 -19.04
CA LYS A 10 -10.15 -10.41 -20.19
C LYS A 10 -10.80 -11.74 -20.52
N ALA A 11 -11.09 -12.58 -19.52
CA ALA A 11 -11.73 -13.88 -19.73
C ALA A 11 -13.15 -13.74 -20.33
N ARG A 12 -13.94 -12.76 -19.86
CA ARG A 12 -15.29 -12.48 -20.39
C ARG A 12 -15.26 -11.98 -21.84
N LEU A 13 -14.33 -11.09 -22.18
CA LEU A 13 -14.13 -10.66 -23.56
C LEU A 13 -13.79 -11.83 -24.48
N THR A 14 -12.91 -12.74 -24.05
CA THR A 14 -12.60 -13.95 -24.84
C THR A 14 -13.78 -14.90 -24.98
N GLY A 15 -14.75 -14.84 -24.07
CA GLY A 15 -16.01 -15.57 -24.12
C GLY A 15 -17.08 -14.91 -24.99
N GLY A 16 -16.80 -13.74 -25.60
CA GLY A 16 -17.72 -13.02 -26.48
C GLY A 16 -18.66 -12.04 -25.78
N THR A 17 -18.48 -11.79 -24.48
CA THR A 17 -19.23 -10.75 -23.77
C THR A 17 -18.77 -9.36 -24.24
N ALA A 18 -19.72 -8.46 -24.50
CA ALA A 18 -19.41 -7.08 -24.86
C ALA A 18 -18.65 -6.37 -23.72
N ALA A 19 -17.72 -5.47 -24.03
CA ALA A 19 -16.80 -4.92 -23.04
C ALA A 19 -17.52 -4.10 -21.95
N GLY A 20 -18.52 -3.31 -22.34
CA GLY A 20 -19.34 -2.54 -21.40
C GLY A 20 -20.12 -3.42 -20.41
N GLU A 21 -20.68 -4.53 -20.90
CA GLU A 21 -21.40 -5.52 -20.10
C GLU A 21 -20.44 -6.26 -19.15
N ALA A 22 -19.29 -6.70 -19.66
CA ALA A 22 -18.29 -7.41 -18.86
C ALA A 22 -17.80 -6.58 -17.65
N LEU A 23 -17.58 -5.28 -17.81
CA LEU A 23 -17.23 -4.38 -16.71
C LEU A 23 -18.41 -4.10 -15.78
N HIS A 24 -19.62 -3.94 -16.31
CA HIS A 24 -20.81 -3.75 -15.49
C HIS A 24 -21.02 -4.93 -14.52
N ASP A 25 -20.93 -6.14 -15.03
CA ASP A 25 -21.07 -7.36 -14.23
C ASP A 25 -19.97 -7.48 -13.16
N LEU A 26 -18.75 -6.99 -13.44
CA LEU A 26 -17.67 -6.95 -12.44
C LEU A 26 -17.98 -5.93 -11.35
N GLU A 27 -18.46 -4.73 -11.70
CA GLU A 27 -18.89 -3.72 -10.73
C GLU A 27 -19.99 -4.27 -9.81
N GLN A 28 -20.99 -4.98 -10.36
CA GLN A 28 -22.08 -5.57 -9.58
C GLN A 28 -21.56 -6.65 -8.64
N SER A 29 -20.80 -7.62 -9.16
CA SER A 29 -20.21 -8.69 -8.34
C SER A 29 -19.35 -8.15 -7.20
N ARG A 30 -18.66 -7.03 -7.44
CA ARG A 30 -17.86 -6.35 -6.43
C ARG A 30 -18.70 -5.67 -5.36
N ARG A 31 -19.76 -4.94 -5.75
CA ARG A 31 -20.71 -4.35 -4.80
C ARG A 31 -21.35 -5.41 -3.91
N GLU A 32 -21.80 -6.52 -4.48
CA GLU A 32 -22.37 -7.64 -3.72
C GLU A 32 -21.36 -8.26 -2.75
N THR A 33 -20.09 -8.33 -3.13
CA THR A 33 -19.04 -8.84 -2.24
C THR A 33 -18.78 -7.88 -1.09
N MET A 34 -18.72 -6.57 -1.36
CA MET A 34 -18.58 -5.53 -0.34
C MET A 34 -19.76 -5.52 0.63
N GLU A 35 -21.00 -5.63 0.12
CA GLU A 35 -22.20 -5.70 0.94
C GLU A 35 -22.20 -6.93 1.84
N ARG A 36 -21.82 -8.10 1.31
CA ARG A 36 -21.68 -9.33 2.11
C ARG A 36 -20.62 -9.19 3.20
N SER A 37 -19.45 -8.64 2.88
CA SER A 37 -18.40 -8.40 3.89
C SER A 37 -18.80 -7.34 4.91
N ALA A 38 -19.61 -6.35 4.52
CA ALA A 38 -20.15 -5.35 5.44
C ALA A 38 -21.14 -5.97 6.42
N ALA A 39 -22.08 -6.77 5.91
CA ALA A 39 -23.06 -7.50 6.72
C ALA A 39 -22.40 -8.49 7.68
N ALA A 40 -21.27 -9.08 7.29
CA ALA A 40 -20.47 -9.98 8.13
C ALA A 40 -19.60 -9.25 9.18
N GLY A 41 -19.58 -7.91 9.20
CA GLY A 41 -18.73 -7.13 10.11
C GLY A 41 -17.23 -7.20 9.80
N GLN A 42 -16.86 -7.67 8.60
CA GLN A 42 -15.46 -7.92 8.18
C GLN A 42 -14.81 -6.72 7.48
N LEU A 43 -15.49 -5.58 7.41
CA LEU A 43 -15.01 -4.39 6.73
C LEU A 43 -14.63 -3.29 7.71
N ASP A 44 -13.33 -3.11 7.92
CA ASP A 44 -12.78 -1.90 8.55
C ASP A 44 -12.88 -0.68 7.59
N ARG A 45 -12.56 0.51 8.11
CA ARG A 45 -12.71 1.78 7.38
C ARG A 45 -11.74 1.90 6.20
N GLU A 46 -10.52 1.44 6.36
CA GLU A 46 -9.48 1.51 5.33
C GLU A 46 -9.83 0.60 4.17
N ARG A 47 -10.24 -0.64 4.48
CA ARG A 47 -10.68 -1.62 3.50
C ARG A 47 -11.88 -1.12 2.69
N ARG A 48 -12.87 -0.51 3.35
CA ARG A 48 -14.00 0.13 2.63
C ARG A 48 -13.55 1.22 1.69
N THR A 49 -12.59 2.05 2.12
CA THR A 49 -12.06 3.16 1.31
C THR A 49 -11.32 2.63 0.08
N LEU A 50 -10.50 1.59 0.25
CA LEU A 50 -9.80 0.93 -0.86
C LEU A 50 -10.76 0.26 -1.83
N ASP A 51 -11.73 -0.51 -1.32
CA ASP A 51 -12.70 -1.20 -2.15
C ASP A 51 -13.58 -0.21 -2.95
N GLN A 52 -13.98 0.90 -2.32
CA GLN A 52 -14.70 1.99 -2.99
C GLN A 52 -13.86 2.63 -4.11
N ARG A 53 -12.57 2.87 -3.86
CA ARG A 53 -11.67 3.47 -4.86
C ARG A 53 -11.45 2.53 -6.05
N GLU A 54 -11.31 1.23 -5.82
CA GLU A 54 -11.19 0.25 -6.91
C GLU A 54 -12.49 0.16 -7.74
N LEU A 55 -13.65 0.27 -7.10
CA LEU A 55 -14.94 0.32 -7.79
C LEU A 55 -15.09 1.58 -8.66
N GLU A 56 -14.62 2.73 -8.18
CA GLU A 56 -14.59 3.98 -8.94
C GLU A 56 -13.69 3.87 -10.18
N ILE A 57 -12.56 3.17 -10.07
CA ILE A 57 -11.68 2.91 -11.23
C ILE A 57 -12.40 2.05 -12.28
N LEU A 58 -13.07 0.97 -11.87
CA LEU A 58 -13.85 0.13 -12.78
C LEU A 58 -15.00 0.90 -13.46
N ALA A 59 -15.75 1.68 -12.68
CA ALA A 59 -16.82 2.52 -13.18
C ALA A 59 -16.33 3.54 -14.22
N ARG A 60 -15.16 4.15 -13.98
CA ARG A 60 -14.53 5.07 -14.92
C ARG A 60 -14.09 4.36 -16.19
N TYR A 61 -13.54 3.15 -16.12
CA TYR A 61 -13.20 2.36 -17.32
C TYR A 61 -14.44 2.05 -18.14
N ARG A 62 -15.54 1.64 -17.49
CA ARG A 62 -16.81 1.39 -18.18
C ARG A 62 -17.36 2.65 -18.84
N GLN A 63 -17.34 3.77 -18.13
CA GLN A 63 -17.79 5.06 -18.69
C GLN A 63 -16.95 5.46 -19.91
N ASN A 64 -15.64 5.28 -19.86
CA ASN A 64 -14.74 5.60 -20.98
C ASN A 64 -14.98 4.69 -22.19
N LEU A 65 -15.27 3.39 -21.98
CA LEU A 65 -15.61 2.48 -23.07
C LEU A 65 -16.99 2.80 -23.69
N LEU A 66 -17.99 3.13 -22.88
CA LEU A 66 -19.34 3.46 -23.37
C LEU A 66 -19.41 4.84 -24.05
N GLY A 67 -18.55 5.78 -23.66
CA GLY A 67 -18.54 7.14 -24.17
C GLY A 67 -17.55 7.40 -25.32
N GLY A 68 -16.75 6.41 -25.71
CA GLY A 68 -15.72 6.55 -26.74
C GLY A 68 -15.97 5.70 -27.98
N ASP A 69 -15.20 5.94 -29.04
CA ASP A 69 -15.18 5.13 -30.28
C ASP A 69 -14.38 3.82 -30.11
N ILE A 70 -14.21 3.33 -28.89
CA ILE A 70 -13.45 2.10 -28.61
C ILE A 70 -14.37 0.91 -28.80
N GLY A 71 -14.19 0.19 -29.91
CA GLY A 71 -14.91 -1.06 -30.14
C GLY A 71 -14.45 -2.18 -29.20
N ASP A 72 -15.27 -3.23 -29.05
CA ASP A 72 -14.98 -4.38 -28.18
C ASP A 72 -13.62 -5.05 -28.49
N LYS A 73 -13.19 -5.00 -29.75
CA LYS A 73 -11.89 -5.55 -30.18
C LYS A 73 -10.70 -4.81 -29.57
N ASP A 74 -10.83 -3.50 -29.36
CA ASP A 74 -9.78 -2.62 -28.85
C ASP A 74 -9.92 -2.35 -27.33
N ALA A 75 -11.06 -2.74 -26.74
CA ALA A 75 -11.38 -2.48 -25.35
C ALA A 75 -10.36 -3.06 -24.36
N LEU A 76 -9.83 -4.26 -24.63
CA LEU A 76 -8.81 -4.88 -23.77
C LEU A 76 -7.53 -4.04 -23.73
N ASP A 77 -7.07 -3.56 -24.88
CA ASP A 77 -5.83 -2.80 -24.97
C ASP A 77 -6.01 -1.38 -24.40
N ALA A 78 -7.19 -0.78 -24.56
CA ALA A 78 -7.54 0.46 -23.88
C ALA A 78 -7.49 0.32 -22.35
N VAL A 79 -8.15 -0.71 -21.80
CA VAL A 79 -8.17 -0.98 -20.35
C VAL A 79 -6.77 -1.28 -19.81
N ARG A 80 -5.93 -2.00 -20.58
CA ARG A 80 -4.51 -2.21 -20.23
C ARG A 80 -3.74 -0.90 -20.16
N GLY A 81 -3.94 -0.01 -21.14
CA GLY A 81 -3.32 1.32 -21.15
C GLY A 81 -3.72 2.14 -19.92
N TRP A 82 -5.00 2.15 -19.57
CA TRP A 82 -5.46 2.86 -18.38
C TRP A 82 -4.91 2.25 -17.08
N PHE A 83 -4.88 0.92 -16.98
CA PHE A 83 -4.30 0.25 -15.82
C PHE A 83 -2.79 0.50 -15.69
N ALA A 84 -2.06 0.61 -16.80
CA ALA A 84 -0.65 1.01 -16.78
C ALA A 84 -0.48 2.42 -16.18
N THR A 85 -1.37 3.36 -16.50
CA THR A 85 -1.37 4.70 -15.87
C THR A 85 -1.58 4.63 -14.36
N GLU A 86 -2.46 3.76 -13.87
CA GLU A 86 -2.65 3.55 -12.42
C GLU A 86 -1.39 2.97 -11.75
N VAL A 87 -0.68 2.06 -12.43
CA VAL A 87 0.59 1.51 -11.96
C VAL A 87 1.68 2.58 -11.87
N GLU A 88 1.79 3.45 -12.89
CA GLU A 88 2.75 4.55 -12.88
C GLU A 88 2.39 5.60 -11.81
N ALA A 89 1.11 5.92 -11.62
CA ALA A 89 0.66 6.80 -10.55
C ALA A 89 1.03 6.23 -9.16
N ARG A 90 0.85 4.92 -8.95
CA ARG A 90 1.28 4.24 -7.71
C ARG A 90 2.79 4.32 -7.51
N LYS A 91 3.60 4.09 -8.56
CA LYS A 91 5.06 4.22 -8.49
C LYS A 91 5.49 5.64 -8.13
N ALA A 92 4.89 6.66 -8.76
CA ALA A 92 5.19 8.06 -8.46
C ALA A 92 4.81 8.45 -7.02
N ALA A 93 3.67 7.96 -6.52
CA ALA A 93 3.26 8.14 -5.12
C ALA A 93 4.26 7.48 -4.16
N ALA A 94 4.70 6.25 -4.45
CA ALA A 94 5.69 5.55 -3.64
C ALA A 94 7.04 6.28 -3.59
N GLN A 95 7.53 6.76 -4.74
CA GLN A 95 8.75 7.57 -4.80
C GLN A 95 8.61 8.88 -4.00
N THR A 96 7.44 9.50 -4.06
CA THR A 96 7.17 10.73 -3.30
C THR A 96 7.17 10.47 -1.80
N ALA A 97 6.51 9.41 -1.35
CA ALA A 97 6.55 8.98 0.04
C ALA A 97 7.99 8.67 0.48
N GLY A 98 8.75 7.93 -0.31
CA GLY A 98 10.17 7.63 -0.04
C GLY A 98 11.00 8.91 0.16
N ARG A 99 10.87 9.90 -0.73
CA ARG A 99 11.54 11.20 -0.56
C ARG A 99 11.11 11.93 0.71
N CYS A 100 9.86 11.81 1.14
CA CYS A 100 9.41 12.37 2.41
C CYS A 100 10.08 11.70 3.60
N PHE A 101 10.22 10.37 3.59
CA PHE A 101 10.99 9.64 4.60
C PHE A 101 12.45 10.11 4.61
N ASP A 102 13.11 10.17 3.46
CA ASP A 102 14.51 10.59 3.35
C ASP A 102 14.71 12.03 3.89
N ASN A 103 13.80 12.94 3.55
CA ASN A 103 13.84 14.31 4.05
C ASN A 103 13.61 14.40 5.55
N ALA A 104 12.67 13.62 6.09
CA ALA A 104 12.40 13.59 7.53
C ALA A 104 13.59 13.03 8.32
N PHE A 105 14.17 11.92 7.87
CA PHE A 105 15.37 11.36 8.48
C PHE A 105 16.54 12.32 8.42
N ARG A 106 16.84 12.89 7.25
CA ARG A 106 17.92 13.88 7.10
C ARG A 106 17.73 15.07 8.03
N TYR A 107 16.51 15.59 8.12
CA TYR A 107 16.22 16.70 9.04
C TYR A 107 16.51 16.33 10.49
N LEU A 108 16.07 15.15 10.94
CA LEU A 108 16.31 14.68 12.31
C LEU A 108 17.80 14.45 12.57
N GLU A 109 18.52 13.81 11.64
CA GLU A 109 19.95 13.57 11.71
C GLU A 109 20.76 14.87 11.78
N GLU A 110 20.46 15.85 10.91
CA GLU A 110 21.18 17.13 10.86
C GLU A 110 20.86 18.04 12.06
N THR A 111 19.64 17.97 12.60
CA THR A 111 19.19 18.86 13.68
C THR A 111 19.52 18.31 15.07
N PHE A 112 19.35 17.01 15.27
CA PHE A 112 19.43 16.37 16.59
C PHE A 112 20.53 15.30 16.69
N GLY A 113 21.03 14.79 15.56
CA GLY A 113 22.02 13.70 15.55
C GLY A 113 21.43 12.39 16.08
N ASP A 114 22.26 11.60 16.76
CA ASP A 114 21.86 10.34 17.41
C ASP A 114 21.15 10.63 18.74
N SER A 115 19.92 11.15 18.64
CA SER A 115 19.12 11.61 19.77
C SER A 115 17.85 10.78 19.99
N GLN A 116 17.18 11.04 21.11
CA GLN A 116 15.91 10.40 21.46
C GLN A 116 14.80 10.69 20.45
N GLU A 117 14.82 11.84 19.78
CA GLU A 117 13.88 12.21 18.72
C GLU A 117 13.92 11.23 17.55
N LEU A 118 15.12 10.78 17.17
CA LEU A 118 15.30 9.81 16.10
C LEU A 118 14.75 8.44 16.50
N VAL A 119 14.94 8.05 17.77
CA VAL A 119 14.38 6.82 18.35
C VAL A 119 12.86 6.83 18.32
N ILE A 120 12.26 7.93 18.77
CA ILE A 120 10.80 8.11 18.77
C ILE A 120 10.28 8.00 17.34
N PHE A 121 10.93 8.66 16.38
CA PHE A 121 10.50 8.64 14.98
C PHE A 121 10.51 7.23 14.38
N VAL A 122 11.59 6.45 14.59
CA VAL A 122 11.67 5.05 14.13
C VAL A 122 10.63 4.17 14.81
N THR A 123 10.35 4.41 16.08
CA THR A 123 9.33 3.68 16.84
C THR A 123 7.93 3.97 16.29
N GLU A 124 7.61 5.22 16.00
CA GLU A 124 6.34 5.63 15.38
C GLU A 124 6.18 5.02 13.98
N ILE A 125 7.24 5.00 13.16
CA ILE A 125 7.22 4.33 11.85
C ILE A 125 6.89 2.84 12.01
N THR A 126 7.48 2.18 13.01
CA THR A 126 7.30 0.75 13.26
C THR A 126 5.89 0.43 13.79
N ALA A 127 5.35 1.31 14.64
CA ALA A 127 4.02 1.16 15.23
C ALA A 127 2.89 1.48 14.23
N GLY A 128 3.14 2.40 13.29
CA GLY A 128 2.16 2.79 12.27
C GLY A 128 1.95 1.72 11.20
N TYR A 129 0.69 1.36 10.96
CA TYR A 129 0.32 0.36 9.94
C TYR A 129 0.81 0.75 8.54
N ASP A 130 0.44 1.94 8.06
CA ASP A 130 0.80 2.42 6.72
C ASP A 130 2.31 2.61 6.55
N THR A 131 2.98 3.13 7.58
CA THR A 131 4.42 3.41 7.55
C THR A 131 5.24 2.13 7.58
N SER A 132 4.86 1.16 8.42
CA SER A 132 5.49 -0.16 8.48
C SER A 132 5.25 -0.93 7.18
N TRP A 133 4.01 -0.94 6.67
CA TRP A 133 3.68 -1.53 5.38
C TRP A 133 4.50 -0.89 4.24
N PHE A 134 4.62 0.44 4.22
CA PHE A 134 5.42 1.14 3.21
C PHE A 134 6.89 0.71 3.25
N VAL A 135 7.50 0.67 4.43
CA VAL A 135 8.89 0.24 4.61
C VAL A 135 9.09 -1.21 4.18
N GLU A 136 8.15 -2.10 4.51
CA GLU A 136 8.20 -3.51 4.10
C GLU A 136 8.15 -3.67 2.58
N HIS A 137 7.33 -2.87 1.88
CA HIS A 137 7.06 -3.05 0.46
C HIS A 137 7.97 -2.23 -0.46
N PHE A 138 8.46 -1.08 -0.01
CA PHE A 138 9.26 -0.15 -0.82
C PHE A 138 10.66 0.08 -0.27
N GLY A 139 10.92 -0.28 0.99
CA GLY A 139 12.19 -0.06 1.66
C GLY A 139 12.39 1.37 2.16
N CYS A 140 13.25 1.52 3.16
CA CYS A 140 13.76 2.80 3.64
C CYS A 140 15.11 2.58 4.35
N ASP A 141 16.21 2.94 3.69
CA ASP A 141 17.56 2.65 4.19
C ASP A 141 17.86 3.35 5.52
N ALA A 142 17.40 4.59 5.67
CA ALA A 142 17.55 5.35 6.91
C ALA A 142 16.82 4.68 8.07
N TYR A 143 15.58 4.24 7.85
CA TYR A 143 14.84 3.46 8.84
C TYR A 143 15.59 2.18 9.23
N PHE A 144 16.06 1.38 8.25
CA PHE A 144 16.74 0.11 8.55
C PHE A 144 18.08 0.29 9.27
N ARG A 145 18.78 1.40 9.03
CA ARG A 145 20.00 1.77 9.75
C ARG A 145 19.68 2.07 11.23
N HIS A 146 18.77 3.01 11.47
CA HIS A 146 18.44 3.47 12.82
C HIS A 146 17.69 2.40 13.65
N ASN A 147 16.82 1.62 13.03
CA ASN A 147 16.13 0.52 13.70
C ASN A 147 17.10 -0.58 14.15
N ARG A 148 18.16 -0.85 13.39
CA ARG A 148 19.21 -1.79 13.81
C ARG A 148 20.04 -1.25 14.96
N GLU A 149 20.46 0.00 14.89
CA GLU A 149 21.23 0.65 15.95
C GLU A 149 20.49 0.62 17.29
N LEU A 150 19.17 0.89 17.27
CA LEU A 150 18.29 0.72 18.43
C LEU A 150 18.33 -0.68 19.05
N LEU A 151 18.15 -1.71 18.22
CA LEU A 151 18.17 -3.11 18.70
C LEU A 151 19.52 -3.48 19.32
N PHE A 152 20.63 -2.95 18.79
CA PHE A 152 21.96 -3.18 19.34
C PHE A 152 22.20 -2.45 20.66
N ASP A 153 21.75 -1.21 20.78
CA ASP A 153 21.90 -0.44 22.01
C ASP A 153 21.04 -1.00 23.15
N ASP A 154 19.82 -1.45 22.87
CA ASP A 154 19.00 -2.17 23.84
C ASP A 154 19.65 -3.47 24.31
N SER A 155 20.24 -4.22 23.37
CA SER A 155 20.97 -5.46 23.69
C SER A 155 22.21 -5.19 24.56
N ARG A 156 22.98 -4.13 24.25
CA ARG A 156 24.15 -3.73 25.03
C ARG A 156 23.77 -3.26 26.43
N ARG A 157 22.68 -2.49 26.56
CA ARG A 157 22.18 -2.02 27.86
C ARG A 157 21.79 -3.20 28.74
N ARG A 158 21.00 -4.14 28.22
CA ARG A 158 20.59 -5.36 28.95
C ARG A 158 21.78 -6.17 29.45
N ILE A 159 22.79 -6.40 28.59
CA ILE A 159 24.00 -7.14 28.99
C ILE A 159 24.76 -6.40 30.12
N ARG A 160 24.86 -5.07 30.07
CA ARG A 160 25.51 -4.29 31.14
C ARG A 160 24.76 -4.37 32.46
N GLU A 161 23.43 -4.34 32.42
CA GLU A 161 22.57 -4.50 33.59
C GLU A 161 22.72 -5.90 34.21
N GLU A 162 22.73 -6.95 33.39
CA GLU A 162 22.98 -8.34 33.84
C GLU A 162 24.36 -8.46 34.51
N ILE A 163 25.43 -7.91 33.92
CA ILE A 163 26.78 -7.91 34.50
C ILE A 163 26.82 -7.14 35.83
N ALA A 164 26.13 -6.00 35.93
CA ALA A 164 26.09 -5.20 37.15
C ALA A 164 25.34 -5.92 38.27
N ALA A 165 24.21 -6.57 37.96
CA ALA A 165 23.44 -7.36 38.91
C ALA A 165 24.26 -8.54 39.48
N GLU A 166 24.96 -9.28 38.62
CA GLU A 166 25.86 -10.38 39.02
C GLU A 166 27.05 -9.92 39.88
N ARG A 167 27.54 -8.69 39.65
CA ARG A 167 28.60 -8.08 40.46
C ARG A 167 28.12 -7.55 41.81
N ALA A 168 26.87 -7.13 41.91
CA ALA A 168 26.27 -6.64 43.16
C ALA A 168 25.73 -7.77 44.05
N GLY A 169 25.51 -8.97 43.50
CA GLY A 169 25.10 -10.16 44.23
C GLY A 169 26.25 -11.02 44.81
N LYS A 170 27.50 -10.57 44.67
CA LYS A 170 28.70 -11.16 45.31
C LYS A 170 29.25 -10.22 46.38
#